data_AF-A0A9N9I2B7-F1
#
_entry.id   AF-A0A9N9I2B7-F1
#
_cell.length_a   1.000
_cell.length_b   1.000
_cell.length_c   1.000
_cell.angle_alpha   90.00
_cell.angle_beta   90.00
_cell.angle_gamma   90.00
#
_symmetry.space_group_name_H-M   'P 1'
#
loop_
_entity.id
_entity.type
_entity.pdbx_description
1 polymer ?
#
loop_
_entity_poly.entity_id
_entity_poly.type
_entity_poly.pdbx_seq_one_letter_code
_entity_poly.pdbx_strand_id
1 'polypeptide(L)'
;MINYFENIVDEVKINFFKNVENPINLALSSRSWARIAEDPLGPSFIDVAVCQDLFARKVIISRYFIQRLLMHFGSNLPISVFTYLLEIGFKQLAKEMPLKGNDMELFHFLSAGPHVINYAPGMLRKNLKNIEELILVHMFIPFPPRPKLQLDLNSDPHIHQPPIPEEYPPKDGFENNRQLNVIARAILIHPDLVNLWKEIGYSDICNDVNDLVMQGALLILFPPTPASDWNCPTVSIVIARLKELIKLGFQLKYIVIVDALHMFEHRLDEIGDILWDAF
;
A
#
# COMPACT_ATOMS: atom_id res chain seq x y z
N MET A 1 28.36 -16.45 27.57
CA MET A 1 27.19 -16.76 28.41
C MET A 1 25.91 -16.15 27.85
N ILE A 2 25.90 -14.87 27.44
CA ILE A 2 24.72 -14.17 26.91
C ILE A 2 24.11 -14.85 25.65
N ASN A 3 24.92 -15.22 24.65
CA ASN A 3 24.42 -15.92 23.43
C ASN A 3 23.81 -17.30 23.67
N TYR A 4 24.16 -17.98 24.76
CA TYR A 4 23.61 -19.31 25.05
C TYR A 4 22.18 -19.22 25.60
N PHE A 5 21.91 -18.19 26.41
CA PHE A 5 20.58 -17.91 26.93
C PHE A 5 19.64 -17.36 25.85
N GLU A 6 20.13 -16.54 24.92
CA GLU A 6 19.32 -16.08 23.77
C GLU A 6 18.88 -17.23 22.86
N ASN A 7 19.76 -18.19 22.57
CA ASN A 7 19.41 -19.36 21.75
C ASN A 7 18.36 -20.27 22.42
N ILE A 8 18.45 -20.48 23.74
CA ILE A 8 17.43 -21.26 24.47
C ILE A 8 16.07 -20.55 24.46
N VAL A 9 16.08 -19.22 24.60
CA VAL A 9 14.85 -18.41 24.56
C VAL A 9 14.19 -18.46 23.19
N ASP A 10 14.96 -18.42 22.11
CA ASP A 10 14.43 -18.52 20.75
C ASP A 10 13.94 -19.95 20.43
N GLU A 11 14.64 -20.99 20.88
CA GLU A 11 14.21 -22.40 20.70
C GLU A 11 12.87 -22.68 21.42
N VAL A 12 12.70 -22.13 22.62
CA VAL A 12 11.43 -22.19 23.36
C VAL A 12 10.33 -21.39 22.65
N LYS A 13 10.64 -20.20 22.14
CA LYS A 13 9.68 -19.39 21.38
C LYS A 13 9.25 -20.07 20.08
N ILE A 14 10.16 -20.70 19.35
CA ILE A 14 9.86 -21.49 18.15
C ILE A 14 8.90 -22.63 18.49
N ASN A 15 9.17 -23.38 19.56
CA ASN A 15 8.28 -24.47 19.99
C ASN A 15 6.91 -23.96 20.47
N PHE A 16 6.85 -22.78 21.09
CA PHE A 16 5.58 -22.17 21.48
C PHE A 16 4.78 -21.69 20.27
N PHE A 17 5.45 -21.08 19.29
CA PHE A 17 4.87 -20.62 18.03
C PHE A 17 4.27 -21.77 17.21
N LYS A 18 4.90 -22.96 17.24
CA LYS A 18 4.43 -24.18 16.58
C LYS A 18 3.13 -24.78 17.16
N ASN A 19 2.79 -24.48 18.41
CA ASN A 19 1.70 -25.14 19.13
C ASN A 19 0.52 -24.21 19.47
N VAL A 20 0.57 -22.95 19.03
CA VAL A 20 -0.49 -21.97 19.23
C VAL A 20 -1.47 -22.00 18.06
N GLU A 21 -2.77 -21.91 18.37
CA GLU A 21 -3.87 -21.98 17.40
C GLU A 21 -3.90 -20.80 16.42
N ASN A 22 -3.40 -19.63 16.85
CA ASN A 22 -3.33 -18.40 16.04
C ASN A 22 -1.96 -17.68 16.19
N PRO A 23 -0.90 -18.19 15.54
CA PRO A 23 0.47 -17.69 15.72
C PRO A 23 0.69 -16.28 15.15
N ILE A 24 -0.20 -15.83 14.27
CA ILE A 24 -0.19 -14.46 13.72
C ILE A 24 -0.34 -13.39 14.81
N ASN A 25 -1.15 -13.65 15.83
CA ASN A 25 -1.34 -12.70 16.94
C ASN A 25 -0.06 -12.55 17.76
N LEU A 26 0.78 -13.59 17.83
CA LEU A 26 2.08 -13.52 18.49
C LEU A 26 3.08 -12.73 17.67
N ALA A 27 3.16 -12.98 16.36
CA ALA A 27 4.08 -12.25 15.46
C ALA A 27 3.80 -10.73 15.47
N LEU A 28 2.52 -10.34 15.51
CA LEU A 28 2.11 -8.94 15.58
C LEU A 28 2.28 -8.32 16.98
N SER A 29 2.47 -9.13 18.03
CA SER A 29 2.59 -8.64 19.41
C SER A 29 3.95 -8.04 19.75
N SER A 30 5.02 -8.44 19.07
CA SER A 30 6.36 -7.86 19.31
C SER A 30 7.36 -8.17 18.20
N ARG A 31 8.38 -7.31 18.06
CA ARG A 31 9.53 -7.54 17.16
C ARG A 31 10.27 -8.84 17.44
N SER A 32 10.30 -9.28 18.70
CA SER A 32 10.94 -10.55 19.06
C SER A 32 10.18 -11.74 18.48
N TRP A 33 8.84 -11.68 18.39
CA TRP A 33 8.02 -12.74 17.80
C TRP A 33 7.98 -12.66 16.28
N ALA A 34 8.03 -11.44 15.71
CA ALA A 34 8.21 -11.25 14.27
C ALA A 34 9.50 -11.90 13.76
N ARG A 35 10.63 -11.74 14.49
CA ARG A 35 11.90 -12.40 14.14
C ARG A 35 11.81 -13.93 14.13
N ILE A 36 11.03 -14.51 15.05
CA ILE A 36 10.80 -15.97 15.11
C ILE A 36 9.92 -16.45 13.94
N ALA A 37 8.99 -15.62 13.47
CA ALA A 37 8.17 -15.91 12.30
C ALA A 37 8.97 -15.87 10.98
N GLU A 38 10.12 -15.19 10.97
CA GLU A 38 11.04 -15.07 9.82
C GLU A 38 12.11 -16.17 9.78
N ASP A 39 12.13 -17.11 10.75
CA ASP A 39 13.11 -18.21 10.80
C ASP A 39 12.91 -19.20 9.62
N PRO A 40 13.93 -19.47 8.78
CA PRO A 40 13.87 -20.43 7.67
C PRO A 40 13.57 -21.88 8.08
N LEU A 41 13.74 -22.23 9.36
CA LEU A 41 13.42 -23.54 9.95
C LEU A 41 12.04 -23.56 10.63
N GLY A 42 11.35 -22.41 10.69
CA GLY A 42 9.94 -22.34 11.02
C GLY A 42 9.08 -22.97 9.90
N PRO A 43 7.91 -23.55 10.22
CA PRO A 43 7.00 -24.01 9.18
C PRO A 43 6.64 -22.84 8.25
N SER A 44 6.61 -23.08 6.94
CA SER A 44 6.19 -22.09 5.94
C SER A 44 4.86 -21.47 6.36
N PHE A 45 4.85 -20.14 6.56
CA PHE A 45 3.66 -19.33 6.85
C PHE A 45 2.47 -19.66 5.92
N ILE A 46 2.78 -20.05 4.68
CA ILE A 46 1.82 -20.55 3.69
C ILE A 46 2.12 -22.03 3.41
N ASP A 47 1.20 -22.90 3.82
CA ASP A 47 1.21 -24.32 3.50
C ASP A 47 -0.08 -24.73 2.77
N VAL A 48 -0.20 -26.02 2.42
CA VAL A 48 -1.36 -26.53 1.67
C VAL A 48 -2.66 -26.32 2.47
N ALA A 49 -2.62 -26.49 3.79
CA ALA A 49 -3.80 -26.37 4.65
C ALA A 49 -4.25 -24.90 4.74
N VAL A 50 -3.33 -23.95 4.93
CA VAL A 50 -3.62 -22.51 4.89
C VAL A 50 -4.21 -22.13 3.54
N CYS A 51 -3.63 -22.58 2.43
CA CYS A 51 -4.19 -22.28 1.11
C CYS A 51 -5.62 -22.86 0.98
N GLN A 52 -5.83 -24.13 1.35
CA GLN A 52 -7.15 -24.77 1.33
C GLN A 52 -8.18 -24.01 2.18
N ASP A 53 -7.78 -23.54 3.36
CA ASP A 53 -8.64 -22.75 4.25
C ASP A 53 -9.00 -21.39 3.66
N LEU A 54 -8.04 -20.68 3.05
CA LEU A 54 -8.31 -19.42 2.34
C LEU A 54 -9.34 -19.64 1.22
N PHE A 55 -9.26 -20.75 0.48
CA PHE A 55 -10.24 -21.08 -0.56
C PHE A 55 -11.59 -21.52 -0.02
N ALA A 56 -11.62 -22.35 1.00
CA ALA A 56 -12.86 -22.78 1.66
C ALA A 56 -13.64 -21.57 2.19
N ARG A 57 -12.92 -20.55 2.66
CA ARG A 57 -13.45 -19.27 3.13
C ARG A 57 -13.75 -18.27 2.00
N LYS A 58 -13.48 -18.63 0.74
CA LYS A 58 -13.63 -17.77 -0.44
C LYS A 58 -12.92 -16.43 -0.27
N VAL A 59 -11.74 -16.44 0.35
CA VAL A 59 -10.91 -15.24 0.48
C VAL A 59 -10.57 -14.74 -0.92
N ILE A 60 -10.72 -13.44 -1.11
CA ILE A 60 -10.32 -12.77 -2.33
C ILE A 60 -8.79 -12.81 -2.42
N ILE A 61 -8.27 -13.52 -3.41
CA ILE A 61 -6.83 -13.58 -3.69
C ILE A 61 -6.58 -12.76 -4.95
N SER A 62 -5.87 -11.64 -4.81
CA SER A 62 -5.51 -10.82 -5.96
C SER A 62 -4.46 -11.52 -6.82
N ARG A 63 -4.50 -11.28 -8.15
CA ARG A 63 -3.42 -11.75 -9.03
C ARG A 63 -2.06 -11.20 -8.61
N TYR A 64 -2.01 -9.94 -8.17
CA TYR A 64 -0.80 -9.32 -7.67
C TYR A 64 -0.23 -10.00 -6.41
N PHE A 65 -1.09 -10.48 -5.51
CA PHE A 65 -0.64 -11.26 -4.35
C PHE A 65 0.06 -12.55 -4.77
N ILE A 66 -0.52 -13.30 -5.71
CA ILE A 66 0.11 -14.52 -6.24
C ILE A 66 1.44 -14.19 -6.93
N GLN A 67 1.49 -13.13 -7.74
CA GLN A 67 2.73 -12.66 -8.37
C GLN A 67 3.81 -12.36 -7.32
N ARG A 68 3.50 -11.59 -6.27
CA ARG A 68 4.45 -11.25 -5.19
C ARG A 68 4.91 -12.47 -4.40
N LEU A 69 4.00 -13.41 -4.13
CA LEU A 69 4.33 -14.66 -3.45
C LEU A 69 5.33 -15.50 -4.26
N LEU A 70 5.07 -15.67 -5.56
CA LEU A 70 5.94 -16.45 -6.45
C LEU A 70 7.31 -15.78 -6.65
N MET A 71 7.35 -14.45 -6.75
CA MET A 71 8.59 -13.68 -6.95
C MET A 71 9.58 -13.80 -5.79
N HIS A 72 9.10 -13.83 -4.54
CA HIS A 72 9.99 -13.78 -3.36
C HIS A 72 10.07 -15.09 -2.59
N PHE A 73 9.02 -15.90 -2.62
CA PHE A 73 8.90 -17.07 -1.77
C PHE A 73 8.76 -18.37 -2.58
N GLY A 74 8.58 -18.29 -3.91
CA GLY A 74 8.34 -19.44 -4.77
C GLY A 74 9.38 -20.56 -4.61
N SER A 75 10.66 -20.23 -4.43
CA SER A 75 11.75 -21.21 -4.24
C SER A 75 11.73 -21.90 -2.87
N ASN A 76 11.09 -21.29 -1.88
CA ASN A 76 11.02 -21.78 -0.50
C ASN A 76 9.71 -22.51 -0.20
N LEU A 77 8.74 -22.43 -1.11
CA LEU A 77 7.46 -23.13 -0.97
C LEU A 77 7.63 -24.63 -1.28
N PRO A 78 7.00 -25.52 -0.50
CA PRO A 78 6.88 -26.91 -0.89
C PRO A 78 6.28 -27.03 -2.29
N ILE A 79 6.79 -27.95 -3.11
CA ILE A 79 6.36 -28.09 -4.50
C ILE A 79 4.84 -28.29 -4.63
N SER A 80 4.22 -28.98 -3.67
CA SER A 80 2.76 -29.16 -3.61
C SER A 80 2.02 -27.83 -3.44
N VAL A 81 2.51 -26.93 -2.58
CA VAL A 81 1.94 -25.59 -2.37
C VAL A 81 2.15 -24.74 -3.61
N PHE A 82 3.35 -24.76 -4.18
CA PHE A 82 3.67 -24.02 -5.40
C PHE A 82 2.76 -24.45 -6.58
N THR A 83 2.63 -25.75 -6.83
CA THR A 83 1.75 -26.29 -7.89
C THR A 83 0.29 -25.94 -7.60
N TYR A 84 -0.15 -26.02 -6.35
CA TYR A 84 -1.51 -25.65 -5.95
C TYR A 84 -1.81 -24.17 -6.22
N LEU A 85 -0.90 -23.26 -5.83
CA LEU A 85 -1.03 -21.83 -6.08
C LEU A 85 -1.03 -21.50 -7.57
N LEU A 86 -0.20 -22.18 -8.37
CA LEU A 86 -0.22 -22.02 -9.82
C LEU A 86 -1.54 -22.49 -10.40
N GLU A 87 -1.96 -23.73 -10.10
CA GLU A 87 -3.22 -24.28 -10.62
C GLU A 87 -4.41 -23.37 -10.30
N ILE A 88 -4.44 -22.81 -9.09
CA ILE A 88 -5.55 -21.95 -8.69
C ILE A 88 -5.41 -20.56 -9.25
N GLY A 89 -4.21 -19.98 -9.27
CA GLY A 89 -3.96 -18.73 -9.98
C GLY A 89 -4.45 -18.82 -11.43
N PHE A 90 -4.12 -19.93 -12.12
CA PHE A 90 -4.59 -20.16 -13.49
C PHE A 90 -6.11 -20.40 -13.59
N LYS A 91 -6.71 -21.17 -12.66
CA LYS A 91 -8.16 -21.46 -12.67
C LYS A 91 -9.02 -20.25 -12.28
N GLN A 92 -8.58 -19.46 -11.30
CA GLN A 92 -9.33 -18.34 -10.73
C GLN A 92 -9.18 -17.05 -11.55
N LEU A 93 -8.01 -16.83 -12.18
CA LEU A 93 -7.73 -15.58 -12.91
C LEU A 93 -7.89 -15.70 -14.43
N ALA A 94 -8.30 -16.88 -14.92
CA ALA A 94 -8.85 -17.14 -16.25
C ALA A 94 -8.29 -16.27 -17.40
N LYS A 95 -6.97 -16.14 -17.48
CA LYS A 95 -6.15 -15.71 -18.63
C LYS A 95 -4.75 -15.37 -18.10
N GLU A 96 -3.77 -16.11 -18.62
CA GLU A 96 -2.33 -15.83 -18.61
C GLU A 96 -1.84 -14.93 -17.48
N MET A 97 -1.26 -15.51 -16.42
CA MET A 97 -0.37 -14.73 -15.58
C MET A 97 0.75 -14.15 -16.47
N PRO A 98 1.04 -12.85 -16.39
CA PRO A 98 2.15 -12.26 -17.13
C PRO A 98 3.45 -13.03 -16.83
N LEU A 99 4.08 -13.58 -17.87
CA LEU A 99 5.41 -14.22 -17.76
C LEU A 99 6.52 -13.21 -17.47
N LYS A 100 6.24 -11.90 -17.64
CA LYS A 100 7.15 -10.79 -17.39
C LYS A 100 6.39 -9.58 -16.85
N GLY A 101 6.96 -8.93 -15.84
CA GLY A 101 6.37 -7.80 -15.14
C GLY A 101 5.31 -8.22 -14.11
N ASN A 102 4.71 -7.24 -13.44
CA ASN A 102 3.65 -7.48 -12.44
C ASN A 102 2.50 -6.46 -12.60
N ASP A 103 1.38 -6.74 -11.94
CA ASP A 103 0.17 -5.93 -12.08
C ASP A 103 0.34 -4.49 -11.58
N MET A 104 1.21 -4.26 -10.59
CA MET A 104 1.54 -2.90 -10.14
C MET A 104 2.33 -2.12 -11.20
N GLU A 105 3.25 -2.76 -11.93
CA GLU A 105 3.93 -2.16 -13.08
C GLU A 105 2.97 -1.88 -14.24
N LEU A 106 2.05 -2.80 -14.52
CA LEU A 106 1.01 -2.61 -15.52
C LEU A 106 0.09 -1.44 -15.12
N PHE A 107 -0.35 -1.38 -13.87
CA PHE A 107 -1.14 -0.27 -13.34
C PHE A 107 -0.38 1.05 -13.45
N HIS A 108 0.92 1.05 -13.13
CA HIS A 108 1.78 2.23 -13.27
C HIS A 108 1.86 2.73 -14.72
N PHE A 109 1.96 1.82 -15.70
CA PHE A 109 1.91 2.18 -17.11
C PHE A 109 0.53 2.72 -17.53
N LEU A 110 -0.54 2.01 -17.18
CA LEU A 110 -1.91 2.38 -17.56
C LEU A 110 -2.37 3.71 -16.95
N SER A 111 -1.98 3.98 -15.69
CA SER A 111 -2.26 5.21 -14.95
C SER A 111 -1.34 6.38 -15.32
N ALA A 112 -0.54 6.23 -16.39
CA ALA A 112 0.35 7.25 -16.94
C ALA A 112 1.49 7.69 -16.00
N GLY A 113 1.93 6.78 -15.14
CA GLY A 113 3.07 6.98 -14.25
C GLY A 113 4.35 7.49 -14.93
N PRO A 114 4.77 6.91 -16.08
CA PRO A 114 5.95 7.37 -16.84
C PRO A 114 5.80 8.78 -17.46
N HIS A 115 4.60 9.34 -17.50
CA HIS A 115 4.34 10.62 -18.16
C HIS A 115 4.33 11.77 -17.15
N VAL A 116 4.75 12.96 -17.60
CA VAL A 116 4.65 14.19 -16.79
C VAL A 116 3.21 14.48 -16.42
N ILE A 117 3.02 15.18 -15.29
CA ILE A 117 1.73 15.34 -14.60
C ILE A 117 0.62 15.86 -15.53
N ASN A 118 0.94 16.77 -16.46
CA ASN A 118 -0.04 17.40 -17.36
C ASN A 118 -0.66 16.43 -18.38
N TYR A 119 0.05 15.38 -18.82
CA TYR A 119 -0.50 14.40 -19.76
C TYR A 119 -1.21 13.23 -19.08
N ALA A 120 -1.02 13.09 -17.77
CA ALA A 120 -1.50 11.94 -17.01
C ALA A 120 -3.03 11.78 -17.05
N PRO A 121 -3.84 12.85 -16.87
CA PRO A 121 -5.29 12.72 -16.92
C PRO A 121 -5.81 12.22 -18.27
N GLY A 122 -5.24 12.71 -19.37
CA GLY A 122 -5.62 12.28 -20.71
C GLY A 122 -5.27 10.82 -20.98
N MET A 123 -4.09 10.38 -20.54
CA MET A 123 -3.63 9.00 -20.72
C MET A 123 -4.39 8.00 -19.84
N LEU A 124 -4.64 8.34 -18.57
CA LEU A 124 -5.44 7.51 -17.66
C LEU A 124 -6.85 7.29 -18.23
N ARG A 125 -7.51 8.36 -18.71
CA ARG A 125 -8.84 8.26 -19.32
C ARG A 125 -8.87 7.37 -20.57
N LYS A 126 -7.82 7.41 -21.41
CA LYS A 126 -7.70 6.52 -22.57
C LYS A 126 -7.58 5.05 -22.17
N ASN A 127 -6.93 4.79 -21.04
CA ASN A 127 -6.68 3.44 -20.51
C ASN A 127 -7.72 2.98 -19.49
N LEU A 128 -8.78 3.76 -19.22
CA LEU A 128 -9.69 3.53 -18.09
C LEU A 128 -10.31 2.12 -18.12
N LYS A 129 -10.76 1.65 -19.28
CA LYS A 129 -11.31 0.29 -19.43
C LYS A 129 -10.31 -0.81 -19.06
N ASN A 130 -9.03 -0.62 -19.40
CA ASN A 130 -7.99 -1.58 -19.05
C ASN A 130 -7.67 -1.54 -17.55
N ILE A 131 -7.78 -0.36 -16.92
CA ILE A 131 -7.63 -0.21 -15.47
C ILE A 131 -8.82 -0.87 -14.75
N GLU A 132 -10.04 -0.65 -15.23
CA GLU A 132 -11.24 -1.32 -14.73
C GLU A 132 -11.13 -2.85 -14.85
N GLU A 133 -10.70 -3.36 -16.00
CA GLU A 133 -10.45 -4.80 -16.19
C GLU A 133 -9.38 -5.32 -15.22
N LEU A 134 -8.28 -4.58 -15.04
CA LEU A 134 -7.21 -4.94 -14.10
C LEU A 134 -7.74 -5.03 -12.65
N ILE A 135 -8.55 -4.07 -12.21
CA ILE A 135 -9.10 -4.09 -10.85
C ILE A 135 -10.20 -5.14 -10.72
N LEU A 136 -11.24 -5.09 -11.57
CA LEU A 136 -12.45 -5.89 -11.41
C LEU A 136 -12.27 -7.36 -11.81
N VAL A 137 -11.56 -7.63 -12.92
CA VAL A 137 -11.42 -8.98 -13.47
C VAL A 137 -10.18 -9.66 -12.91
N HIS A 138 -9.06 -8.93 -12.82
CA HIS A 138 -7.82 -9.48 -12.27
C HIS A 138 -7.65 -9.26 -10.78
N MET A 139 -8.66 -8.68 -10.13
CA MET A 139 -8.71 -8.47 -8.67
C MET A 139 -7.48 -7.70 -8.18
N PHE A 140 -6.96 -6.75 -8.96
CA PHE A 140 -5.74 -6.04 -8.62
C PHE A 140 -5.89 -5.24 -7.33
N ILE A 141 -5.10 -5.62 -6.31
CA ILE A 141 -5.03 -4.97 -5.01
C ILE A 141 -3.54 -4.72 -4.71
N PRO A 142 -3.11 -3.46 -4.49
CA PRO A 142 -1.75 -3.17 -4.04
C PRO A 142 -1.53 -3.75 -2.64
N PHE A 143 -0.28 -4.05 -2.28
CA PHE A 143 0.04 -4.43 -0.90
C PHE A 143 -0.13 -3.21 0.03
N PRO A 144 -0.43 -3.43 1.32
CA PRO A 144 -0.63 -2.34 2.25
C PRO A 144 0.67 -1.55 2.49
N PRO A 145 0.57 -0.28 2.94
CA PRO A 145 1.73 0.47 3.40
C PRO A 145 2.36 -0.19 4.62
N ARG A 146 3.65 0.10 4.81
CA ARG A 146 4.33 -0.19 6.08
C ARG A 146 3.62 0.54 7.22
N PRO A 147 3.37 -0.10 8.36
CA PRO A 147 2.92 0.59 9.55
C PRO A 147 3.92 1.71 9.88
N LYS A 148 3.43 2.94 9.99
CA LYS A 148 4.24 4.05 10.51
C LYS A 148 4.63 3.66 11.94
N LEU A 149 5.94 3.51 12.20
CA LEU A 149 6.45 3.43 13.58
C LEU A 149 5.87 4.66 14.30
N GLN A 150 5.17 4.45 15.42
CA GLN A 150 4.83 5.55 16.31
C GLN A 150 6.16 6.18 16.70
N LEU A 151 6.49 7.30 16.07
CA LEU A 151 7.60 8.14 16.46
C LEU A 151 7.29 8.54 17.89
N ASP A 152 8.13 8.07 18.81
CA ASP A 152 8.18 8.58 20.16
C ASP A 152 8.34 10.10 20.00
N LEU A 153 7.36 10.89 20.47
CA LEU A 153 7.29 12.36 20.30
C LEU A 153 8.51 13.08 20.89
N ASN A 154 9.42 12.33 21.53
CA ASN A 154 10.68 12.76 22.11
C ASN A 154 11.89 12.63 21.16
N SER A 155 11.72 12.01 19.99
CA SER A 155 12.76 11.96 18.96
C SER A 155 12.59 13.10 17.95
N ASP A 156 13.65 13.89 17.82
CA ASP A 156 13.77 15.05 16.94
C ASP A 156 13.26 14.73 15.51
N PRO A 157 12.26 15.46 14.98
CA PRO A 157 11.71 15.25 13.64
C PRO A 157 12.71 15.52 12.50
N HIS A 158 13.91 16.05 12.79
CA HIS A 158 14.90 16.43 11.78
C HIS A 158 15.71 15.29 11.15
N ILE A 159 15.41 14.02 11.42
CA ILE A 159 16.07 12.90 10.69
C ILE A 159 15.25 12.54 9.44
N HIS A 160 15.23 13.44 8.47
CA HIS A 160 14.97 13.06 7.08
C HIS A 160 16.20 12.29 6.56
N GLN A 161 16.30 11.00 6.89
CA GLN A 161 17.19 10.14 6.13
C GLN A 161 16.69 10.14 4.69
N PRO A 162 17.56 10.44 3.69
CA PRO A 162 17.20 10.22 2.30
C PRO A 162 16.77 8.75 2.16
N PRO A 163 15.65 8.45 1.47
CA PRO A 163 15.20 7.09 1.34
C PRO A 163 16.33 6.30 0.69
N ILE A 164 16.87 5.32 1.43
CA ILE A 164 17.76 4.31 0.86
C ILE A 164 17.02 3.74 -0.36
N PRO A 165 17.67 3.60 -1.53
CA PRO A 165 17.04 2.98 -2.69
C PRO A 165 16.43 1.65 -2.29
N GLU A 166 15.10 1.62 -2.20
CA GLU A 166 14.36 0.45 -1.76
C GLU A 166 14.31 -0.54 -2.92
N GLU A 167 14.71 -1.78 -2.68
CA GLU A 167 14.59 -2.86 -3.66
C GLU A 167 13.11 -3.02 -4.04
N TYR A 168 12.82 -3.07 -5.34
CA TYR A 168 11.45 -3.30 -5.83
C TYR A 168 11.38 -4.64 -6.58
N PRO A 169 10.42 -5.52 -6.25
CA PRO A 169 9.45 -5.38 -5.16
C PRO A 169 10.06 -5.64 -3.76
N PRO A 170 9.52 -5.03 -2.69
CA PRO A 170 9.94 -5.31 -1.31
C PRO A 170 9.67 -6.77 -0.89
N LYS A 171 10.56 -7.35 -0.08
CA LYS A 171 10.49 -8.76 0.38
C LYS A 171 9.67 -8.97 1.66
N ASP A 172 9.30 -7.89 2.34
CA ASP A 172 8.68 -7.89 3.67
C ASP A 172 7.14 -7.87 3.66
N GLY A 173 6.53 -8.06 2.48
CA GLY A 173 5.08 -8.10 2.36
C GLY A 173 4.41 -6.73 2.47
N PHE A 174 5.13 -5.64 2.21
CA PHE A 174 4.55 -4.30 2.07
C PHE A 174 4.77 -3.73 0.67
N GLU A 175 3.94 -2.74 0.31
CA GLU A 175 4.20 -1.90 -0.85
C GLU A 175 5.07 -0.72 -0.46
N ASN A 176 5.96 -0.31 -1.36
CA ASN A 176 6.77 0.87 -1.10
C ASN A 176 6.00 2.17 -1.36
N ASN A 177 6.46 3.27 -0.76
CA ASN A 177 5.83 4.58 -0.92
C ASN A 177 5.78 5.04 -2.38
N ARG A 178 6.76 4.65 -3.21
CA ARG A 178 6.77 5.03 -4.63
C ARG A 178 5.58 4.44 -5.37
N GLN A 179 5.28 3.16 -5.16
CA GLN A 179 4.14 2.51 -5.80
C GLN A 179 2.81 2.94 -5.19
N LEU A 180 2.74 3.17 -3.89
CA LEU A 180 1.53 3.75 -3.28
C LEU A 180 1.23 5.16 -3.81
N ASN A 181 2.26 5.96 -4.13
CA ASN A 181 2.09 7.25 -4.79
C ASN A 181 1.50 7.11 -6.20
N VAL A 182 1.78 6.02 -6.92
CA VAL A 182 1.15 5.73 -8.22
C VAL A 182 -0.35 5.51 -8.03
N ILE A 183 -0.75 4.73 -7.03
CA ILE A 183 -2.16 4.51 -6.68
C ILE A 183 -2.84 5.83 -6.30
N ALA A 184 -2.23 6.60 -5.39
CA ALA A 184 -2.76 7.87 -4.92
C ALA A 184 -2.94 8.89 -6.07
N ARG A 185 -1.95 8.99 -6.97
CA ARG A 185 -2.03 9.84 -8.17
C ARG A 185 -3.19 9.43 -9.08
N ALA A 186 -3.39 8.13 -9.31
CA ALA A 186 -4.49 7.64 -10.13
C ALA A 186 -5.85 8.02 -9.53
N ILE A 187 -6.00 7.88 -8.20
CA ILE A 187 -7.21 8.29 -7.46
C ILE A 187 -7.43 9.80 -7.55
N LEU A 188 -6.38 10.62 -7.41
CA LEU A 188 -6.50 12.07 -7.52
C LEU A 188 -6.99 12.53 -8.89
N ILE A 189 -6.60 11.81 -9.95
CA ILE A 189 -7.01 12.05 -11.34
C ILE A 189 -8.43 11.52 -11.60
N HIS A 190 -8.77 10.34 -11.08
CA HIS A 190 -10.07 9.69 -11.27
C HIS A 190 -10.54 9.04 -9.96
N PRO A 191 -11.22 9.80 -9.09
CA PRO A 191 -11.55 9.36 -7.73
C PRO A 191 -12.47 8.13 -7.67
N ASP A 192 -13.28 7.91 -8.70
CA ASP A 192 -14.22 6.78 -8.78
C ASP A 192 -13.51 5.41 -8.84
N LEU A 193 -12.21 5.35 -9.14
CA LEU A 193 -11.41 4.12 -9.06
C LEU A 193 -11.51 3.47 -7.67
N VAL A 194 -11.67 4.27 -6.60
CA VAL A 194 -11.89 3.78 -5.23
C VAL A 194 -13.05 2.80 -5.15
N ASN A 195 -14.13 3.06 -5.89
CA ASN A 195 -15.32 2.22 -5.85
C ASN A 195 -15.07 0.84 -6.46
N LEU A 196 -14.19 0.75 -7.47
CA LEU A 196 -13.82 -0.53 -8.09
C LEU A 196 -13.09 -1.44 -7.09
N TRP A 197 -12.17 -0.89 -6.30
CA TRP A 197 -11.48 -1.65 -5.25
C TRP A 197 -12.45 -2.10 -4.15
N LYS A 198 -13.38 -1.23 -3.75
CA LYS A 198 -14.41 -1.58 -2.77
C LYS A 198 -15.35 -2.66 -3.28
N GLU A 199 -15.71 -2.63 -4.56
CA GLU A 199 -16.57 -3.63 -5.21
C GLU A 199 -15.94 -5.03 -5.15
N ILE A 200 -14.62 -5.13 -5.36
CA ILE A 200 -13.88 -6.39 -5.23
C ILE A 200 -13.51 -6.75 -3.77
N GLY A 201 -14.04 -6.02 -2.78
CA GLY A 201 -13.86 -6.31 -1.36
C GLY A 201 -12.64 -5.68 -0.69
N TYR A 202 -11.87 -4.84 -1.38
CA TYR A 202 -10.75 -4.10 -0.79
C TYR A 202 -11.22 -2.75 -0.21
N SER A 203 -11.86 -2.81 0.96
CA SER A 203 -12.43 -1.63 1.63
C SER A 203 -11.40 -0.68 2.24
N ASP A 204 -10.18 -1.16 2.52
CA ASP A 204 -9.13 -0.41 3.19
C ASP A 204 -8.30 0.49 2.25
N ILE A 205 -8.58 0.48 0.94
CA ILE A 205 -7.88 1.34 -0.03
C ILE A 205 -7.79 2.80 0.43
N CYS A 206 -8.88 3.36 0.97
CA CYS A 206 -8.90 4.74 1.46
C CYS A 206 -7.98 4.94 2.66
N ASN A 207 -7.88 3.95 3.56
CA ASN A 207 -6.99 4.00 4.71
C ASN A 207 -5.53 3.89 4.28
N ASP A 208 -5.23 2.96 3.39
CA ASP A 208 -3.87 2.61 2.97
C ASP A 208 -3.17 3.73 2.19
N VAL A 209 -3.93 4.48 1.38
CA VAL A 209 -3.40 5.64 0.62
C VAL A 209 -3.88 6.98 1.17
N ASN A 210 -4.45 7.02 2.38
CA ASN A 210 -5.10 8.21 2.94
C ASN A 210 -4.21 9.45 2.89
N ASP A 211 -3.03 9.34 3.48
CA ASP A 211 -2.15 10.49 3.69
C ASP A 211 -1.61 11.00 2.35
N LEU A 212 -1.27 10.08 1.44
CA LEU A 212 -0.80 10.40 0.09
C LEU A 212 -1.88 11.10 -0.75
N VAL A 213 -3.13 10.62 -0.70
CA VAL A 213 -4.25 11.23 -1.43
C VAL A 213 -4.58 12.60 -0.85
N MET A 214 -4.69 12.72 0.47
CA MET A 214 -5.04 13.99 1.11
C MET A 214 -3.94 15.05 0.91
N GLN A 215 -2.67 14.70 1.10
CA GLN A 215 -1.55 15.61 0.85
C GLN A 215 -1.43 15.96 -0.64
N GLY A 216 -1.58 14.97 -1.54
CA GLY A 216 -1.54 15.19 -2.97
C GLY A 216 -2.67 16.09 -3.48
N ALA A 217 -3.86 16.02 -2.88
CA ALA A 217 -4.95 16.94 -3.20
C ALA A 217 -4.61 18.39 -2.83
N LEU A 218 -3.97 18.61 -1.68
CA LEU A 218 -3.51 19.93 -1.27
C LEU A 218 -2.37 20.43 -2.15
N LEU A 219 -1.41 19.59 -2.54
CA LEU A 219 -0.33 19.95 -3.48
C LEU A 219 -0.85 20.37 -4.85
N ILE A 220 -1.94 19.76 -5.33
CA ILE A 220 -2.58 20.16 -6.59
C ILE A 220 -3.19 21.56 -6.46
N LEU A 221 -3.82 21.86 -5.32
CA LEU A 221 -4.42 23.17 -5.04
C LEU A 221 -3.35 24.24 -4.81
N PHE A 222 -2.30 23.90 -4.08
CA PHE A 222 -1.21 24.77 -3.66
C PHE A 222 0.14 24.22 -4.17
N PRO A 223 0.46 24.36 -5.46
CA PRO A 223 1.71 23.86 -6.01
C PRO A 223 2.91 24.56 -5.35
N PRO A 224 4.01 23.85 -4.98
CA PRO A 224 5.19 24.47 -4.37
C PRO A 224 5.81 25.59 -5.22
N THR A 225 5.70 25.46 -6.54
CA THR A 225 6.10 26.50 -7.50
C THR A 225 4.90 26.77 -8.41
N PRO A 226 4.05 27.75 -8.06
CA PRO A 226 2.90 28.11 -8.87
C PRO A 226 3.29 28.57 -10.28
N ALA A 227 2.50 28.19 -11.27
CA ALA A 227 2.61 28.76 -12.61
C ALA A 227 2.13 30.21 -12.61
N SER A 228 2.52 31.00 -13.61
CA SER A 228 2.15 32.42 -13.71
C SER A 228 0.64 32.66 -13.81
N ASP A 229 -0.11 31.66 -14.28
CA ASP A 229 -1.56 31.66 -14.44
C ASP A 229 -2.29 30.97 -13.28
N TRP A 230 -1.57 30.49 -12.26
CA TRP A 230 -2.17 29.91 -11.07
C TRP A 230 -2.85 30.99 -10.23
N ASN A 231 -4.08 30.71 -9.81
CA ASN A 231 -4.84 31.55 -8.89
C ASN A 231 -4.96 30.83 -7.55
N CYS A 232 -4.68 31.54 -6.45
CA CYS A 232 -4.79 30.97 -5.11
C CYS A 232 -6.23 30.48 -4.83
N PRO A 233 -6.43 29.21 -4.48
CA PRO A 233 -7.74 28.66 -4.15
C PRO A 233 -8.37 29.35 -2.94
N THR A 234 -9.68 29.55 -2.98
CA THR A 234 -10.45 30.02 -1.81
C THR A 234 -10.71 28.88 -0.82
N VAL A 235 -11.02 29.21 0.43
CA VAL A 235 -11.46 28.25 1.48
C VAL A 235 -12.57 27.32 0.95
N SER A 236 -13.55 27.87 0.23
CA SER A 236 -14.65 27.09 -0.35
C SER A 236 -14.19 26.04 -1.38
N ILE A 237 -13.15 26.33 -2.17
CA ILE A 237 -12.58 25.37 -3.14
C ILE A 237 -11.87 24.25 -2.40
N VAL A 238 -11.09 24.58 -1.36
CA VAL A 238 -10.40 23.59 -0.53
C VAL A 238 -11.41 22.67 0.16
N ILE A 239 -12.43 23.24 0.82
CA ILE A 239 -13.50 22.48 1.47
C ILE A 239 -14.23 21.58 0.48
N ALA A 240 -14.56 22.08 -0.72
CA ALA A 240 -15.24 21.28 -1.73
C ALA A 240 -14.40 20.06 -2.14
N ARG A 241 -13.09 20.25 -2.37
CA ARG A 241 -12.18 19.16 -2.73
C ARG A 241 -12.00 18.16 -1.59
N LEU A 242 -11.84 18.61 -0.35
CA LEU A 242 -11.74 17.72 0.80
C LEU A 242 -13.03 16.92 1.01
N LYS A 243 -14.21 17.55 0.88
CA LYS A 243 -15.51 16.88 0.99
C LYS A 243 -15.72 15.79 -0.06
N GLU A 244 -15.25 16.02 -1.29
CA GLU A 244 -15.29 15.02 -2.36
C GLU A 244 -14.53 13.74 -1.96
N LEU A 245 -13.31 13.89 -1.43
CA LEU A 245 -12.50 12.76 -0.98
C LEU A 245 -13.06 12.11 0.28
N ILE A 246 -13.53 12.90 1.24
CA ILE A 246 -14.17 12.39 2.47
C ILE A 246 -15.40 11.55 2.15
N LYS A 247 -16.21 11.96 1.15
CA LYS A 247 -17.36 11.19 0.68
C LYS A 247 -16.97 9.80 0.15
N LEU A 248 -15.76 9.67 -0.41
CA LEU A 248 -15.21 8.39 -0.86
C LEU A 248 -14.62 7.56 0.29
N GLY A 249 -14.50 8.10 1.50
CA GLY A 249 -14.00 7.39 2.68
C GLY A 249 -12.59 7.78 3.13
N PHE A 250 -11.98 8.79 2.50
CA PHE A 250 -10.75 9.40 3.02
C PHE A 250 -11.01 10.21 4.29
N GLN A 251 -9.97 10.43 5.08
CA GLN A 251 -10.05 11.10 6.37
C GLN A 251 -8.98 12.18 6.51
N LEU A 252 -9.41 13.37 6.92
CA LEU A 252 -8.53 14.44 7.35
C LEU A 252 -8.07 14.18 8.80
N LYS A 253 -7.10 13.27 8.96
CA LYS A 253 -6.53 12.93 10.27
C LYS A 253 -5.65 14.07 10.77
N TYR A 254 -5.48 14.19 12.09
CA TYR A 254 -4.58 15.17 12.69
C TYR A 254 -3.16 15.11 12.10
N ILE A 255 -2.62 13.90 11.90
CA ILE A 255 -1.30 13.72 11.28
C ILE A 255 -1.24 14.27 9.85
N VAL A 256 -2.31 14.15 9.07
CA VAL A 256 -2.39 14.70 7.71
C VAL A 256 -2.39 16.23 7.75
N ILE A 257 -3.09 16.83 8.71
CA ILE A 257 -3.09 18.28 8.92
C ILE A 257 -1.68 18.77 9.27
N VAL A 258 -1.01 18.11 10.22
CA VAL A 258 0.36 18.46 10.62
C VAL A 258 1.32 18.32 9.45
N ASP A 259 1.30 17.18 8.75
CA ASP A 259 2.14 16.93 7.59
C ASP A 259 1.89 17.98 6.48
N ALA A 260 0.63 18.39 6.27
CA ALA A 260 0.29 19.41 5.29
C ALA A 260 0.82 20.80 5.68
N LEU A 261 0.67 21.21 6.93
CA LEU A 261 1.22 22.48 7.43
C LEU A 261 2.74 22.51 7.31
N HIS A 262 3.41 21.40 7.64
CA HIS A 262 4.85 21.28 7.48
C HIS A 262 5.28 21.32 6.01
N MET A 263 4.56 20.61 5.12
CA MET A 263 4.79 20.63 3.68
C MET A 263 4.71 22.04 3.07
N PHE A 264 3.86 22.90 3.64
CA PHE A 264 3.68 24.28 3.22
C PHE A 264 4.33 25.32 4.14
N GLU A 265 5.24 24.92 5.03
CA GLU A 265 5.82 25.79 6.07
C GLU A 265 6.30 27.15 5.50
N HIS A 266 7.04 27.10 4.40
CA HIS A 266 7.58 28.28 3.70
C HIS A 266 6.53 29.20 3.03
N ARG A 267 5.27 28.78 2.98
CA ARG A 267 4.15 29.52 2.36
C ARG A 267 2.98 29.74 3.31
N LEU A 268 3.11 29.42 4.60
CA LEU A 268 2.02 29.58 5.56
C LEU A 268 1.56 31.05 5.68
N ASP A 269 2.44 32.03 5.46
CA ASP A 269 2.04 33.44 5.43
C ASP A 269 1.08 33.77 4.27
N GLU A 270 1.09 32.99 3.20
CA GLU A 270 0.25 33.19 2.01
C GLU A 270 -1.05 32.37 2.08
N ILE A 271 -0.96 31.11 2.54
CA ILE A 271 -2.08 30.14 2.45
C ILE A 271 -2.53 29.58 3.80
N GLY A 272 -1.87 29.96 4.90
CA GLY A 272 -2.10 29.40 6.23
C GLY A 272 -3.53 29.62 6.73
N ASP A 273 -4.05 30.84 6.61
CA ASP A 273 -5.44 31.15 6.98
C ASP A 273 -6.44 30.32 6.18
N ILE A 274 -6.16 30.11 4.88
CA ILE A 274 -7.02 29.32 4.00
C ILE A 274 -7.05 27.85 4.42
N LEU A 275 -5.89 27.29 4.74
CA LEU A 275 -5.78 25.92 5.23
C LEU A 275 -6.44 25.76 6.60
N TRP A 276 -6.21 26.71 7.51
CA TRP A 276 -6.75 26.69 8.86
C TRP A 276 -8.28 26.77 8.87
N ASP A 277 -8.87 27.63 8.05
CA ASP A 277 -10.33 27.76 7.92
C ASP A 277 -10.99 26.59 7.18
N ALA A 278 -10.21 25.85 6.37
CA ALA A 278 -10.73 24.73 5.58
C ALA A 278 -10.71 23.38 6.31
N PHE A 279 -9.81 23.20 7.29
CA PHE A 279 -9.66 21.97 8.07
C PHE A 279 -10.73 21.83 9.17
#